data_AF-A0A9X6IGG6-F1
#
_entry.id   AF-A0A9X6IGG6-F1
#
_cell.length_a   1.000
_cell.length_b   1.000
_cell.length_c   1.000
_cell.angle_alpha   90.00
_cell.angle_beta   90.00
_cell.angle_gamma   90.00
#
_symmetry.space_group_name_H-M   'P 1'
#
loop_
_entity.id
_entity.type
_entity.pdbx_description
1 polymer ?
#
loop_
_entity_poly.entity_id
_entity_poly.type
_entity_poly.pdbx_seq_one_letter_code
_entity_poly.pdbx_strand_id
1 'polypeptide(L)'
;MNKKYFNTSFNILQWFVFLLANAIALPIIIGGIFHLPIEDVSTLMQRTFLVVGVSSFIQSWFGHRYPIADGPAGSWVSIFVILGQVAMHQGQSAKDVLQLLEGGLIISGILLFVLGITGLVHRILRLFTPLVTGTFLLILALQLSGVLLKGMMGLQGSATHPDY
;
A
#
# COMPACT_ATOMS: atom_id res chain seq x y z
N MET A 1 3.84 -19.94 33.97
CA MET A 1 3.13 -19.13 32.95
C MET A 1 2.45 -20.09 31.98
N ASN A 2 1.13 -19.97 31.78
CA ASN A 2 0.36 -20.96 31.01
C ASN A 2 0.83 -20.97 29.53
N LYS A 3 1.29 -22.11 29.00
CA LYS A 3 1.83 -22.21 27.61
C LYS A 3 0.90 -21.59 26.56
N LYS A 4 -0.41 -21.64 26.79
CA LYS A 4 -1.44 -21.02 25.95
C LYS A 4 -1.29 -19.50 25.85
N TYR A 5 -1.11 -18.79 26.96
CA TYR A 5 -0.96 -17.32 26.96
C TYR A 5 0.35 -16.90 26.31
N PHE A 6 1.43 -17.66 26.54
CA PHE A 6 2.72 -17.39 25.91
C PHE A 6 2.64 -17.50 24.38
N ASN A 7 2.03 -18.56 23.86
CA ASN A 7 1.85 -18.74 22.41
C ASN A 7 0.95 -17.66 21.80
N THR A 8 -0.12 -17.27 22.49
CA THR A 8 -0.99 -16.17 22.02
C THR A 8 -0.24 -14.85 21.96
N SER A 9 0.51 -14.49 23.01
CA SER A 9 1.30 -13.25 23.00
C SER A 9 2.35 -13.25 21.89
N PHE A 10 3.00 -14.39 21.63
CA PHE A 10 3.96 -14.52 20.54
C PHE A 10 3.30 -14.35 19.17
N ASN A 11 2.13 -14.95 18.95
CA ASN A 11 1.37 -14.79 17.71
C ASN A 11 0.93 -13.34 17.50
N ILE A 12 0.47 -12.65 18.54
CA ILE A 12 0.09 -11.23 18.48
C ILE A 12 1.30 -10.39 18.09
N LEU A 13 2.46 -10.64 18.71
CA LEU A 13 3.69 -9.94 18.38
C LEU A 13 4.11 -10.18 16.93
N GLN A 14 4.04 -11.42 16.45
CA GLN A 14 4.34 -11.77 15.07
C GLN A 14 3.44 -11.00 14.09
N TRP A 15 2.13 -11.03 14.30
CA TRP A 15 1.18 -10.31 13.44
C TRP A 15 1.35 -8.80 13.50
N PHE A 16 1.69 -8.26 14.68
CA PHE A 16 2.02 -6.85 14.83
C PHE A 16 3.25 -6.46 14.01
N VAL A 17 4.31 -7.26 14.03
CA VAL A 17 5.52 -7.02 13.22
C VAL A 17 5.20 -7.10 11.72
N PHE A 18 4.37 -8.05 11.28
CA PHE A 18 3.92 -8.12 9.89
C PHE A 18 3.13 -6.88 9.46
N LEU A 19 2.21 -6.41 10.30
CA LEU A 19 1.43 -5.20 10.04
C LEU A 19 2.35 -3.98 9.94
N LEU A 20 3.33 -3.85 10.86
CA LEU A 20 4.31 -2.77 10.85
C LEU A 20 5.13 -2.76 9.56
N ALA A 21 5.69 -3.91 9.17
CA ALA A 21 6.47 -4.04 7.95
C ALA A 21 5.65 -3.68 6.70
N ASN A 22 4.38 -4.07 6.66
CA ASN A 22 3.48 -3.75 5.56
C ASN A 22 3.15 -2.24 5.50
N ALA A 23 2.84 -1.63 6.65
CA ALA A 23 2.44 -0.23 6.73
C ALA A 23 3.55 0.76 6.33
N ILE A 24 4.83 0.42 6.58
CA ILE A 24 5.96 1.31 6.28
C ILE A 24 6.52 1.16 4.86
N ALA A 25 6.28 0.03 4.20
CA ALA A 25 6.87 -0.26 2.90
C ALA A 25 6.42 0.74 1.82
N LEU A 26 5.12 1.04 1.74
CA LEU A 26 4.58 1.93 0.72
C LEU A 26 5.09 3.38 0.86
N PRO A 27 5.08 4.02 2.05
CA PRO A 27 5.68 5.34 2.25
C PRO A 27 7.13 5.46 1.78
N ILE A 28 7.96 4.44 2.06
CA ILE A 28 9.37 4.43 1.65
C ILE A 28 9.50 4.37 0.13
N ILE A 29 8.70 3.51 -0.52
CA ILE A 29 8.69 3.37 -1.98
C ILE A 29 8.25 4.70 -2.63
N ILE A 30 7.17 5.32 -2.14
CA ILE A 30 6.70 6.62 -2.64
C ILE A 30 7.78 7.69 -2.45
N GLY A 31 8.40 7.74 -1.27
CA GLY A 31 9.51 8.66 -0.98
C GLY A 31 10.67 8.53 -1.97
N GLY A 32 11.06 7.30 -2.30
CA GLY A 32 12.12 7.03 -3.26
C GLY A 32 11.76 7.41 -4.70
N ILE A 33 10.52 7.19 -5.13
CA ILE A 33 10.06 7.52 -6.49
C ILE A 33 9.97 9.03 -6.71
N PHE A 34 9.45 9.76 -5.71
CA PHE A 34 9.19 11.19 -5.81
C PHE A 34 10.32 12.06 -5.24
N HIS A 35 11.44 11.44 -4.84
CA HIS A 35 12.60 12.11 -4.23
C HIS A 35 12.23 12.99 -3.02
N LEU A 36 11.34 12.48 -2.17
CA LEU A 36 10.89 13.23 -0.99
C LEU A 36 12.01 13.34 0.06
N PRO A 37 12.09 14.46 0.79
CA PRO A 37 12.95 14.57 1.96
C PRO A 37 12.67 13.47 2.99
N ILE A 38 13.70 13.03 3.71
CA ILE A 38 13.58 11.97 4.73
C ILE A 38 12.57 12.31 5.82
N GLU A 39 12.42 13.60 6.15
CA GLU A 39 11.44 14.12 7.11
C GLU A 39 10.00 13.90 6.65
N ASP A 40 9.74 14.11 5.36
CA ASP A 40 8.41 13.90 4.75
C ASP A 40 8.06 12.41 4.69
N VAL A 41 9.05 11.56 4.35
CA VAL A 41 8.87 10.10 4.35
C VAL A 41 8.57 9.59 5.76
N SER A 42 9.31 10.06 6.77
CA SER A 42 9.05 9.72 8.17
C SER A 42 7.66 10.16 8.62
N THR A 43 7.25 11.37 8.26
CA THR A 43 5.91 11.89 8.56
C THR A 43 4.82 11.06 7.88
N LEU A 44 5.03 10.65 6.63
CA LEU A 44 4.10 9.78 5.89
C LEU A 44 4.01 8.39 6.52
N MET A 45 5.13 7.82 6.97
CA MET A 45 5.14 6.54 7.70
C MET A 45 4.32 6.63 8.99
N GLN A 46 4.52 7.67 9.79
CA GLN A 46 3.79 7.87 11.05
C GLN A 46 2.27 7.99 10.81
N ARG A 47 1.87 8.80 9.82
CA ARG A 47 0.46 8.96 9.44
C ARG A 47 -0.14 7.63 8.93
N THR A 48 0.60 6.90 8.10
CA THR A 48 0.16 5.61 7.57
C THR A 48 -0.05 4.61 8.71
N PHE A 49 0.90 4.53 9.65
CA PHE A 49 0.79 3.64 10.80
C PHE A 49 -0.42 3.97 11.68
N LEU A 50 -0.67 5.26 11.93
CA LEU A 50 -1.85 5.72 12.66
C LEU A 50 -3.14 5.30 11.96
N VAL A 51 -3.26 5.54 10.65
CA VAL A 51 -4.46 5.20 9.87
C VAL A 51 -4.67 3.70 9.80
N VAL A 52 -3.62 2.91 9.58
CA VAL A 52 -3.67 1.44 9.59
C VAL A 52 -4.12 0.92 10.95
N GLY A 53 -3.57 1.44 12.05
CA GLY A 53 -3.97 1.05 13.40
C GLY A 53 -5.44 1.36 13.67
N VAL A 54 -5.88 2.60 13.41
CA VAL A 54 -7.27 3.02 13.63
C VAL A 54 -8.24 2.24 12.74
N SER A 55 -7.93 2.05 11.46
CA SER A 55 -8.78 1.29 10.54
C SER A 55 -8.87 -0.18 10.96
N SER A 56 -7.77 -0.81 11.35
CA SER A 56 -7.76 -2.18 11.87
C SER A 56 -8.65 -2.33 13.11
N PHE A 57 -8.62 -1.36 14.04
CA PHE A 57 -9.53 -1.37 15.20
C PHE A 57 -11.00 -1.27 14.79
N ILE A 58 -11.33 -0.34 13.88
CA ILE A 58 -12.69 -0.16 13.37
C ILE A 58 -13.16 -1.43 12.66
N GLN A 59 -12.33 -2.04 11.82
CA GLN A 59 -12.65 -3.24 11.05
C GLN A 59 -12.79 -4.50 11.93
N SER A 60 -11.99 -4.58 12.99
CA SER A 60 -12.08 -5.65 13.99
C SER A 60 -13.37 -5.55 14.83
N TRP A 61 -13.84 -4.34 15.15
CA TRP A 61 -15.03 -4.16 16.00
C TRP A 61 -16.34 -4.10 15.22
N PHE A 62 -16.39 -3.27 14.19
CA PHE A 62 -17.59 -2.94 13.41
C PHE A 62 -17.58 -3.49 11.99
N GLY A 63 -16.40 -3.74 11.42
CA GLY A 63 -16.25 -4.24 10.05
C GLY A 63 -16.33 -5.75 9.96
N HIS A 64 -15.35 -6.34 9.28
CA HIS A 64 -15.36 -7.75 8.91
C HIS A 64 -15.01 -8.72 10.06
N ARG A 65 -14.43 -8.25 11.16
CA ARG A 65 -14.10 -9.07 12.37
C ARG A 65 -13.23 -10.30 12.10
N TYR A 66 -12.44 -10.27 11.03
CA TYR A 66 -11.49 -11.34 10.67
C TYR A 66 -10.06 -10.94 11.03
N PRO A 67 -9.17 -11.90 11.32
CA PRO A 67 -7.75 -11.63 11.59
C PRO A 67 -6.99 -11.35 10.29
N ILE A 68 -7.25 -10.18 9.69
CA ILE A 68 -6.65 -9.71 8.44
C ILE A 68 -5.84 -8.44 8.73
N ALA A 69 -4.71 -8.26 8.04
CA ALA A 69 -3.92 -7.05 8.14
C ALA A 69 -4.48 -5.97 7.20
N ASP A 70 -5.14 -4.95 7.75
CA ASP A 70 -5.66 -3.79 7.01
C ASP A 70 -4.55 -2.77 6.74
N GLY A 71 -3.68 -3.11 5.78
CA GLY A 71 -2.55 -2.27 5.36
C GLY A 71 -2.80 -1.53 4.04
N PRO A 72 -1.86 -0.65 3.63
CA PRO A 72 -1.87 -0.07 2.30
C PRO A 72 -1.84 -1.17 1.24
N ALA A 73 -2.74 -1.10 0.27
CA ALA A 73 -2.85 -2.13 -0.75
C ALA A 73 -1.64 -2.09 -1.71
N GLY A 74 -0.86 -3.17 -1.71
CA GLY A 74 0.34 -3.31 -2.56
C GLY A 74 0.07 -3.14 -4.06
N SER A 75 -1.17 -3.39 -4.51
CA SER A 75 -1.58 -3.15 -5.90
C SER A 75 -1.41 -1.70 -6.36
N TRP A 76 -1.48 -0.74 -5.44
CA TRP A 76 -1.30 0.68 -5.78
C TRP A 76 0.16 1.06 -6.00
N VAL A 77 1.13 0.29 -5.49
CA VAL A 77 2.57 0.56 -5.66
C VAL A 77 2.89 0.78 -7.14
N SER A 78 2.39 -0.09 -8.02
CA SER A 78 2.65 -0.02 -9.45
C SER A 78 2.06 1.24 -10.09
N ILE A 79 0.92 1.72 -9.61
CA ILE A 79 0.29 2.96 -10.06
C ILE A 79 1.14 4.16 -9.65
N PHE A 80 1.61 4.22 -8.40
CA PHE A 80 2.52 5.26 -7.92
C PHE A 80 3.84 5.28 -8.71
N VAL A 81 4.42 4.11 -9.00
CA VAL A 81 5.64 3.97 -9.81
C VAL A 81 5.43 4.52 -11.21
N ILE A 82 4.40 4.05 -11.91
CA ILE A 82 4.15 4.44 -13.31
C ILE A 82 3.85 5.94 -13.39
N LEU A 83 2.94 6.45 -12.56
CA LEU A 83 2.55 7.87 -12.61
C LEU A 83 3.68 8.79 -12.14
N GLY A 84 4.46 8.39 -11.13
CA GLY A 84 5.65 9.12 -10.72
C GLY A 84 6.69 9.20 -11.84
N GLN A 85 6.98 8.09 -12.53
CA GLN A 85 7.90 8.08 -13.66
C GLN A 85 7.40 8.95 -14.83
N VAL A 86 6.11 8.86 -15.16
CA VAL A 86 5.52 9.67 -16.24
C VAL A 86 5.61 11.17 -15.90
N ALA A 87 5.29 11.53 -14.66
CA ALA A 87 5.36 12.92 -14.20
C ALA A 87 6.78 13.49 -14.27
N MET A 88 7.78 12.71 -13.83
CA MET A 88 9.18 13.12 -13.90
C MET A 88 9.64 13.34 -15.34
N HIS A 89 9.26 12.47 -16.28
CA HIS A 89 9.57 12.65 -17.70
C HIS A 89 8.88 13.88 -18.31
N GLN A 90 7.71 14.27 -17.79
CA GLN A 90 6.97 15.46 -18.24
C GLN A 90 7.39 16.74 -17.51
N GLY A 91 8.38 16.67 -16.59
CA GLY A 91 8.81 17.82 -15.78
C GLY A 91 7.75 18.34 -14.82
N GLN A 92 6.74 17.52 -14.47
CA GLN A 92 5.72 17.91 -13.50
C GLN A 92 6.28 17.88 -12.08
N SER A 93 5.78 18.79 -11.23
CA SER A 93 6.13 18.81 -9.81
C SER A 93 5.63 17.53 -9.13
N ALA A 94 6.49 16.90 -8.33
CA ALA A 94 6.13 15.76 -7.50
C ALA A 94 4.90 16.04 -6.62
N LYS A 95 4.77 17.28 -6.13
CA LYS A 95 3.66 17.72 -5.28
C LYS A 95 2.32 17.67 -6.02
N ASP A 96 2.27 18.15 -7.26
CA ASP A 96 1.02 18.22 -8.03
C ASP A 96 0.51 16.80 -8.35
N VAL A 97 1.44 15.90 -8.65
CA VAL A 97 1.14 14.50 -8.99
C VAL A 97 0.68 13.74 -7.75
N LEU A 98 1.35 13.92 -6.62
CA LEU A 98 0.94 13.33 -5.34
C LEU A 98 -0.44 13.85 -4.90
N GLN A 99 -0.72 15.14 -5.09
CA GLN A 99 -2.03 15.72 -4.79
C GLN A 99 -3.13 15.15 -5.71
N LEU A 100 -2.83 14.96 -6.99
CA LEU A 100 -3.75 14.31 -7.94
C LEU A 100 -4.01 12.85 -7.53
N LEU A 101 -2.97 12.11 -7.15
CA LEU A 101 -3.08 10.73 -6.66
C LEU A 101 -3.88 10.63 -5.37
N GLU A 102 -3.65 11.53 -4.42
CA GLU A 102 -4.42 11.63 -3.18
C GLU A 102 -5.91 11.87 -3.47
N GLY A 103 -6.22 12.85 -4.33
CA GLY A 103 -7.60 13.12 -4.76
C GLY A 103 -8.25 11.92 -5.44
N GLY A 104 -7.51 11.23 -6.32
CA GLY A 104 -7.96 10.00 -6.98
C GLY A 104 -8.25 8.88 -6.00
N LEU A 105 -7.42 8.71 -4.96
CA LEU A 105 -7.64 7.72 -3.90
C LEU A 105 -8.85 8.06 -3.03
N ILE A 106 -9.04 9.32 -2.68
CA ILE A 106 -10.22 9.78 -1.92
C ILE A 106 -11.50 9.48 -2.71
N ILE A 107 -11.55 9.84 -3.99
CA ILE A 107 -12.71 9.58 -4.86
C ILE A 107 -12.94 8.08 -4.99
N SER A 108 -11.87 7.29 -5.18
CA SER A 108 -11.96 5.82 -5.26
C SER A 108 -12.50 5.22 -3.96
N GLY A 109 -12.06 5.74 -2.81
CA GLY A 109 -12.55 5.32 -1.49
C GLY A 109 -14.03 5.64 -1.27
N ILE A 110 -14.47 6.84 -1.64
CA ILE A 110 -15.89 7.24 -1.59
C ILE A 110 -16.72 6.34 -2.50
N LEU A 111 -16.25 6.07 -3.72
CA LEU A 111 -16.94 5.19 -4.66
C LEU A 111 -17.05 3.78 -4.09
N LEU A 112 -15.98 3.21 -3.54
CA LEU A 112 -16.00 1.90 -2.90
C LEU A 112 -16.96 1.86 -1.70
N PHE A 113 -17.00 2.93 -0.89
CA PHE A 113 -17.92 3.05 0.24
C PHE A 113 -19.38 3.04 -0.22
N VAL A 114 -19.72 3.83 -1.25
CA VAL A 114 -21.07 3.87 -1.83
C VAL A 114 -21.45 2.51 -2.45
N LEU A 115 -20.54 1.87 -3.19
CA LEU A 115 -20.77 0.54 -3.74
C LEU A 115 -20.98 -0.51 -2.63
N GLY A 116 -20.26 -0.37 -1.51
CA GLY A 116 -20.38 -1.22 -0.34
C GLY A 116 -21.76 -1.11 0.32
N ILE A 117 -22.22 0.12 0.61
CA ILE A 117 -23.54 0.35 1.24
C ILE A 117 -24.70 -0.05 0.32
N THR A 118 -24.58 0.18 -0.99
CA THR A 118 -25.61 -0.21 -1.97
C THR A 118 -25.65 -1.71 -2.24
N GLY A 119 -24.65 -2.47 -1.77
CA GLY A 119 -24.53 -3.90 -2.04
C GLY A 119 -24.19 -4.27 -3.49
N LEU A 120 -23.96 -3.28 -4.36
CA LEU A 120 -23.65 -3.51 -5.78
C LEU A 120 -22.34 -4.28 -5.98
N VAL A 121 -21.43 -4.20 -5.00
CA VAL A 121 -20.21 -5.02 -4.92
C VAL A 121 -20.53 -6.51 -5.15
N HIS A 122 -21.61 -7.05 -4.58
CA HIS A 122 -21.96 -8.48 -4.75
C HIS A 122 -22.26 -8.86 -6.20
N ARG A 123 -22.73 -7.91 -7.02
CA ARG A 123 -22.95 -8.15 -8.46
C ARG A 123 -21.62 -8.10 -9.21
N ILE A 124 -20.76 -7.15 -8.86
CA ILE A 124 -19.43 -6.99 -9.46
C ILE A 124 -18.54 -8.19 -9.15
N LEU A 125 -18.57 -8.71 -7.91
CA LEU A 125 -17.78 -9.86 -7.49
C LEU A 125 -18.02 -11.13 -8.32
N ARG A 126 -19.17 -11.26 -8.99
CA ARG A 126 -19.42 -12.39 -9.91
C ARG A 126 -18.51 -12.40 -11.13
N LEU A 127 -17.92 -11.26 -11.49
CA LEU A 127 -16.94 -11.16 -12.58
C LEU A 127 -15.55 -11.70 -12.15
N PHE A 128 -15.26 -11.69 -10.86
CA PHE A 128 -13.99 -12.11 -10.28
C PHE A 128 -14.00 -13.63 -10.00
N THR A 129 -14.15 -14.42 -11.06
CA THR A 129 -14.08 -15.88 -10.98
C THR A 129 -12.71 -16.34 -10.44
N PRO A 130 -12.57 -17.58 -9.92
CA PRO A 130 -11.28 -18.08 -9.43
C PRO A 130 -10.15 -17.97 -10.47
N LEU A 131 -10.47 -18.16 -11.76
CA LEU A 131 -9.52 -17.99 -12.85
C LEU A 131 -9.06 -16.53 -12.98
N VAL A 132 -10.01 -15.58 -13.03
CA VAL A 132 -9.70 -14.14 -13.15
C VAL A 132 -8.88 -13.66 -11.95
N THR A 133 -9.30 -14.03 -10.73
CA THR A 133 -8.60 -13.68 -9.50
C THR A 133 -7.20 -14.29 -9.46
N GLY A 134 -7.06 -15.57 -9.83
CA GLY A 134 -5.76 -16.23 -9.91
C GLY A 134 -4.81 -15.59 -10.93
N THR A 135 -5.30 -15.28 -12.14
CA THR A 135 -4.52 -14.58 -13.16
C THR A 135 -4.13 -13.17 -12.71
N PHE A 136 -5.05 -12.43 -12.08
CA PHE A 136 -4.75 -11.11 -11.53
C PHE A 136 -3.65 -11.16 -10.47
N LEU A 137 -3.75 -12.09 -9.50
CA LEU A 137 -2.74 -12.25 -8.46
C LEU A 137 -1.38 -12.69 -9.01
N LEU A 138 -1.36 -13.54 -10.06
CA LEU A 138 -0.14 -13.92 -10.76
C LEU A 138 0.54 -12.71 -11.40
N ILE A 139 -0.22 -11.92 -12.18
CA ILE A 139 0.31 -10.73 -12.84
C ILE A 139 0.78 -9.70 -11.81
N LEU A 140 0.02 -9.51 -10.72
CA LEU A 140 0.38 -8.60 -9.64
C LEU A 140 1.70 -9.02 -8.99
N ALA A 141 1.90 -10.32 -8.72
CA ALA A 141 3.16 -10.83 -8.18
C ALA A 141 4.34 -10.58 -9.14
N LEU A 142 4.16 -10.80 -10.44
CA LEU A 142 5.15 -10.50 -11.47
C LEU A 142 5.43 -9.00 -11.61
N GLN A 143 4.44 -8.15 -11.39
CA GLN A 143 4.61 -6.69 -11.46
C GLN A 143 5.39 -6.15 -10.25
N LEU A 144 5.10 -6.66 -9.05
CA LEU A 144 5.77 -6.24 -7.83
C LEU A 144 7.20 -6.76 -7.73
N SER A 145 7.49 -7.94 -8.28
CA SER A 145 8.85 -8.52 -8.23
C SER A 145 9.90 -7.59 -8.85
N GLY A 146 9.60 -6.92 -9.96
CA GLY A 146 10.52 -5.93 -10.55
C GLY A 146 10.80 -4.73 -9.64
N VAL A 147 9.78 -4.21 -8.95
CA VAL A 147 9.93 -3.10 -7.99
C VAL A 147 10.75 -3.54 -6.79
N LEU A 148 10.47 -4.75 -6.27
CA LEU A 148 11.19 -5.33 -5.14
C LEU A 148 12.66 -5.60 -5.46
N LEU A 149 12.97 -6.19 -6.62
CA LEU A 149 14.34 -6.44 -7.05
C LEU A 149 15.14 -5.15 -7.20
N LYS A 150 14.54 -4.11 -7.81
CA LYS A 150 15.17 -2.77 -7.88
C LYS A 150 15.45 -2.18 -6.50
N GLY A 151 14.52 -2.39 -5.55
CA GLY A 151 14.72 -2.02 -4.14
C GLY A 151 15.87 -2.79 -3.49
N MET A 152 15.93 -4.12 -3.65
CA MET A 152 16.99 -4.97 -3.10
C MET A 152 18.39 -4.63 -3.66
N MET A 153 18.46 -4.26 -4.93
CA MET A 153 19.72 -3.85 -5.58
C MET A 153 20.13 -2.41 -5.22
N GLY A 154 19.34 -1.67 -4.44
CA GLY A 154 19.64 -0.29 -4.07
C GLY A 154 19.55 0.69 -5.25
N LEU A 155 18.92 0.30 -6.36
CA LEU A 155 18.82 1.13 -7.57
C LEU A 155 17.71 2.19 -7.49
N GLN A 156 16.94 2.19 -6.39
CA GLN A 156 16.00 3.26 -6.05
C GLN A 156 16.79 4.43 -5.46
N GLY A 157 17.49 5.20 -6.32
CA GLY A 157 18.26 6.37 -5.89
C GLY A 157 19.58 6.62 -6.59
N SER A 158 19.98 5.81 -7.58
CA SER A 158 21.12 6.15 -8.44
C SER A 158 20.74 7.33 -9.34
N ALA A 159 20.82 8.53 -8.79
CA ALA A 159 21.08 9.71 -9.58
C ALA A 159 22.35 9.42 -10.36
N THR A 160 22.21 9.22 -11.67
CA THR A 160 23.27 9.60 -12.59
C THR A 160 23.56 11.07 -12.30
N HIS A 161 24.57 11.34 -11.49
CA HIS A 161 25.25 12.63 -11.52
C HIS A 161 25.70 12.78 -12.98
N PRO A 162 25.23 13.78 -13.73
CA PRO A 162 25.84 14.04 -15.03
C PRO A 162 27.26 14.49 -14.72
N ASP A 163 28.24 13.64 -14.99
CA ASP A 163 29.65 14.02 -15.03
C ASP A 163 29.89 14.88 -16.28
N TYR A 164 29.29 16.07 -16.29
CA TYR A 164 29.58 17.19 -17.19
C TYR A 164 29.02 18.51 -16.64
#